data_AF-A0A0Y0N611-F1
#
_entry.id   AF-A0A0Y0N611-F1
#
_cell.length_a   1.000
_cell.length_b   1.000
_cell.length_c   1.000
_cell.angle_alpha   90.00
_cell.angle_beta   90.00
_cell.angle_gamma   90.00
#
_symmetry.space_group_name_H-M   'P 1'
#
loop_
_entity.id
_entity.type
_entity.pdbx_description
1 polymer ?
#
loop_
_entity_poly.entity_id
_entity_poly.type
_entity_poly.pdbx_seq_one_letter_code
_entity_poly.pdbx_strand_id
1 'polypeptide(L)'
;MSSTIHTNKSGLWGAFAGIITLALVAFPLSAALSFATHPATQALFGGRLEQASQFGYLLFWWVLVALIVSLPFLVGFGVAKLNTKTLAIAGAIVAVFVILILVLGQLFVFI
;
A
#
# COMPACT_ATOMS: atom_id res chain seq x y z
N MET A 1 -42.10 -10.05 18.88
CA MET A 1 -41.05 -10.51 17.93
C MET A 1 -40.32 -9.27 17.43
N SER A 2 -39.33 -8.79 18.19
CA SER A 2 -38.60 -7.55 17.88
C SER A 2 -37.29 -7.92 17.21
N SER A 3 -37.15 -7.64 15.91
CA SER A 3 -35.92 -7.90 15.17
C SER A 3 -34.81 -6.96 15.66
N THR A 4 -33.85 -7.53 16.37
CA THR A 4 -32.60 -6.87 16.75
C THR A 4 -31.77 -6.59 15.50
N ILE A 5 -32.00 -5.43 14.88
CA ILE A 5 -31.06 -4.85 13.91
C ILE A 5 -29.83 -4.38 14.69
N HIS A 6 -28.97 -5.32 15.10
CA HIS A 6 -27.59 -5.01 15.46
C HIS A 6 -26.92 -4.51 14.18
N THR A 7 -27.03 -3.20 13.96
CA THR A 7 -26.55 -2.57 12.73
C THR A 7 -25.04 -2.76 12.67
N ASN A 8 -24.57 -3.54 11.71
CA ASN A 8 -23.17 -3.86 11.45
C ASN A 8 -22.39 -2.64 10.88
N LYS A 9 -22.68 -1.44 11.41
CA LYS A 9 -22.21 -0.12 10.96
C LYS A 9 -20.70 -0.05 10.93
N SER A 10 -20.00 -0.63 11.92
CA SER A 10 -18.54 -0.61 11.95
C SER A 10 -17.91 -1.39 10.80
N GLY A 11 -18.52 -2.52 10.40
CA GLY A 11 -18.08 -3.29 9.23
C GLY A 11 -18.26 -2.50 7.93
N LEU A 12 -19.36 -1.77 7.79
CA LEU A 12 -19.64 -0.94 6.61
C LEU A 12 -18.68 0.25 6.49
N TRP A 13 -18.40 0.92 7.61
CA TRP A 13 -17.40 1.99 7.67
C TRP A 13 -15.98 1.49 7.40
N GLY A 14 -15.65 0.27 7.87
CA GLY A 14 -14.40 -0.39 7.52
C GLY A 14 -14.28 -0.68 6.04
N ALA A 15 -15.31 -1.25 5.40
CA ALA A 15 -15.31 -1.50 3.97
C ALA A 15 -15.15 -0.20 3.17
N PHE A 16 -15.85 0.86 3.56
CA PHE A 16 -15.73 2.17 2.92
C PHE A 16 -14.31 2.77 3.04
N ALA A 17 -13.71 2.70 4.23
CA ALA A 17 -12.34 3.15 4.45
C ALA A 17 -11.33 2.35 3.62
N GLY A 18 -11.56 1.03 3.47
CA GLY A 18 -10.77 0.18 2.59
C GLY A 18 -10.86 0.61 1.12
N ILE A 19 -12.06 0.93 0.62
CA ILE A 19 -12.26 1.42 -0.75
C ILE A 19 -11.53 2.75 -0.98
N ILE A 20 -11.64 3.70 -0.06
CA ILE A 20 -10.91 4.97 -0.15
C ILE A 20 -9.40 4.71 -0.17
N THR A 21 -8.91 3.84 0.71
CA THR A 21 -7.49 3.48 0.76
C THR A 21 -7.04 2.89 -0.56
N LEU A 22 -7.82 1.97 -1.14
CA LEU A 22 -7.54 1.38 -2.46
C LEU A 22 -7.44 2.46 -3.55
N ALA A 23 -8.37 3.42 -3.56
CA ALA A 23 -8.34 4.51 -4.52
C ALA A 23 -7.08 5.37 -4.38
N LEU A 24 -6.67 5.69 -3.14
CA LEU A 24 -5.47 6.48 -2.87
C LEU A 24 -4.18 5.76 -3.27
N VAL A 25 -4.12 4.44 -3.07
CA VAL A 25 -2.93 3.64 -3.38
C VAL A 25 -2.94 3.07 -4.81
N ALA A 26 -4.00 3.31 -5.60
CA ALA A 26 -4.11 2.79 -6.97
C ALA A 26 -2.97 3.27 -7.87
N PHE A 27 -2.59 4.55 -7.75
CA PHE A 27 -1.48 5.11 -8.52
C PHE A 27 -0.14 4.44 -8.20
N PRO A 28 0.35 4.41 -6.94
CA PRO A 28 1.60 3.73 -6.62
C PRO A 28 1.54 2.22 -6.87
N LEU A 29 0.37 1.58 -6.70
CA LEU A 29 0.16 0.17 -7.06
C LEU A 29 0.39 -0.07 -8.55
N SER A 30 -0.15 0.80 -9.42
CA SER A 30 0.05 0.68 -10.87
C SER A 30 1.52 0.79 -11.27
N ALA A 31 2.26 1.75 -10.69
CA ALA A 31 3.70 1.88 -10.92
C ALA A 31 4.47 0.63 -10.46
N ALA A 32 4.21 0.16 -9.24
CA ALA A 32 4.86 -1.04 -8.71
C ALA A 32 4.58 -2.28 -9.58
N LEU A 33 3.34 -2.44 -10.06
CA LEU A 33 2.97 -3.51 -10.99
C LEU A 33 3.69 -3.38 -12.34
N SER A 34 3.78 -2.17 -12.90
CA SER A 34 4.50 -1.95 -14.15
C SER A 34 5.97 -2.36 -14.05
N PHE A 35 6.65 -1.99 -12.96
CA PHE A 35 8.05 -2.39 -12.73
C PHE A 35 8.19 -3.89 -12.41
N ALA A 36 7.26 -4.48 -11.66
CA ALA A 36 7.27 -5.91 -11.33
C ALA A 36 7.05 -6.82 -12.55
N THR A 37 6.32 -6.35 -13.55
CA THR A 37 5.95 -7.13 -14.75
C THR A 37 6.86 -6.87 -15.95
N HIS A 38 7.67 -5.81 -15.93
CA HIS A 38 8.57 -5.45 -17.03
C HIS A 38 10.03 -5.39 -16.53
N PRO A 39 10.76 -6.51 -16.48
CA PRO A 39 12.11 -6.55 -15.94
C PRO A 39 13.09 -5.60 -16.64
N ALA A 40 12.89 -5.33 -17.94
CA ALA A 40 13.72 -4.41 -18.71
C ALA A 40 13.69 -2.97 -18.19
N THR A 41 12.67 -2.60 -17.40
CA THR A 41 12.60 -1.30 -16.71
C THR A 41 13.70 -1.11 -15.67
N GLN A 42 14.41 -2.16 -15.28
CA GLN A 42 15.60 -2.07 -14.43
C GLN A 42 16.66 -1.11 -15.02
N ALA A 43 16.76 -1.02 -16.35
CA ALA A 43 17.69 -0.10 -17.02
C ALA A 43 17.33 1.38 -16.81
N LEU A 44 16.10 1.70 -16.41
CA LEU A 44 15.68 3.07 -16.09
C LEU A 44 16.33 3.59 -14.79
N PHE A 45 16.88 2.70 -13.97
CA PHE A 45 17.48 3.01 -12.68
C PHE A 45 19.03 2.91 -12.71
N GLY A 46 19.63 3.33 -13.83
CA GLY A 46 21.05 3.15 -14.17
C GLY A 46 22.05 3.40 -13.03
N GLY A 47 23.25 2.80 -13.13
CA GLY A 47 24.34 2.99 -12.17
C GLY A 47 24.16 2.31 -10.80
N ARG A 48 22.98 2.39 -10.17
CA ARG A 48 22.74 1.81 -8.82
C ARG A 48 22.09 0.42 -8.84
N LEU A 49 21.22 0.15 -9.81
CA LEU A 49 20.56 -1.15 -9.95
C LEU A 49 21.08 -1.97 -11.13
N GLU A 50 21.99 -1.45 -11.95
CA GLU A 50 22.62 -2.23 -13.04
C GLU A 50 23.39 -3.45 -12.53
N GLN A 51 23.97 -3.36 -11.33
CA GLN A 51 24.70 -4.46 -10.69
C GLN A 51 23.79 -5.35 -9.83
N ALA A 52 22.55 -4.92 -9.58
CA ALA A 52 21.59 -5.72 -8.82
C ALA A 52 21.12 -6.89 -9.69
N SER A 53 20.95 -8.07 -9.07
CA SER A 53 20.39 -9.20 -9.78
C SER A 53 18.96 -8.88 -10.23
N GLN A 54 18.63 -9.25 -11.47
CA GLN A 54 17.29 -9.08 -12.02
C GLN A 54 16.22 -9.78 -11.14
N PHE A 55 16.58 -10.88 -10.50
CA PHE A 55 15.75 -11.55 -9.51
C PHE A 55 15.45 -10.64 -8.30
N GLY A 56 16.46 -9.98 -7.74
CA GLY A 56 16.28 -9.05 -6.62
C GLY A 56 15.43 -7.84 -6.97
N TYR A 57 15.60 -7.29 -8.17
CA TYR A 57 14.77 -6.23 -8.72
C TYR A 57 13.29 -6.64 -8.77
N LEU A 58 12.99 -7.80 -9.37
CA LEU A 58 11.61 -8.29 -9.48
C LEU A 58 11.00 -8.62 -8.12
N LEU A 59 11.76 -9.28 -7.24
CA LEU A 59 11.30 -9.64 -5.90
C LEU A 59 10.92 -8.39 -5.10
N PHE A 60 11.74 -7.34 -5.16
CA PHE A 60 11.46 -6.06 -4.50
C PHE A 60 10.10 -5.49 -4.93
N TRP A 61 9.85 -5.39 -6.25
CA TRP A 61 8.61 -4.81 -6.75
C TRP A 61 7.40 -5.68 -6.44
N TRP A 62 7.51 -7.01 -6.50
CA TRP A 62 6.41 -7.91 -6.10
C TRP A 62 6.09 -7.83 -4.61
N VAL A 63 7.11 -7.68 -3.76
CA VAL A 63 6.89 -7.43 -2.32
C VAL A 63 6.20 -6.08 -2.11
N LEU A 64 6.60 -5.05 -2.85
CA LEU A 64 5.96 -3.73 -2.77
C LEU A 64 4.49 -3.78 -3.23
N VAL A 65 4.18 -4.51 -4.31
CA VAL A 65 2.81 -4.77 -4.76
C VAL A 65 2.01 -5.45 -3.65
N ALA A 66 2.54 -6.51 -3.03
CA ALA A 66 1.86 -7.21 -1.93
C ALA A 66 1.59 -6.29 -0.74
N LEU A 67 2.56 -5.46 -0.36
CA LEU A 67 2.40 -4.46 0.70
C LEU A 67 1.30 -3.47 0.36
N ILE A 68 1.31 -2.88 -0.83
CA ILE A 68 0.31 -1.89 -1.24
C ILE A 68 -1.10 -2.51 -1.32
N VAL A 69 -1.22 -3.71 -1.90
CA VAL A 69 -2.50 -4.44 -1.99
C VAL A 69 -3.05 -4.80 -0.61
N SER A 70 -2.19 -4.98 0.40
CA SER A 70 -2.63 -5.27 1.76
C SER A 70 -3.24 -4.07 2.50
N LEU A 71 -2.86 -2.83 2.13
CA LEU A 71 -3.27 -1.61 2.84
C LEU A 71 -4.79 -1.40 2.94
N PRO A 72 -5.60 -1.57 1.87
CA PRO A 72 -7.06 -1.46 1.94
C PRO A 72 -7.69 -2.36 3.01
N PHE A 73 -7.17 -3.58 3.13
CA PHE A 73 -7.66 -4.55 4.11
C PHE A 73 -7.23 -4.21 5.52
N LEU A 74 -5.97 -3.79 5.69
CA LEU A 74 -5.43 -3.34 6.98
C LEU A 74 -6.19 -2.13 7.52
N VAL A 75 -6.43 -1.12 6.68
CA VAL A 75 -7.19 0.07 7.06
C VAL A 75 -8.65 -0.29 7.31
N GLY A 76 -9.29 -1.07 6.42
CA GLY A 76 -10.68 -1.45 6.59
C GLY A 76 -10.94 -2.30 7.84
N PHE A 77 -10.06 -3.26 8.13
CA PHE A 77 -10.07 -4.02 9.38
C PHE A 77 -9.84 -3.11 10.59
N GLY A 78 -8.85 -2.22 10.50
CA GLY A 78 -8.52 -1.27 11.55
C GLY A 78 -9.71 -0.41 11.95
N VAL A 79 -10.40 0.16 10.96
CA VAL A 79 -11.60 0.99 11.18
C VAL A 79 -12.76 0.16 11.73
N ALA A 80 -12.94 -1.08 11.28
CA ALA A 80 -14.06 -1.92 11.72
C ALA A 80 -13.89 -2.48 13.14
N LYS A 81 -12.66 -2.65 13.62
CA LYS A 81 -12.36 -3.47 14.80
C LYS A 81 -11.46 -2.81 15.85
N LEU A 82 -10.74 -1.73 15.55
CA LEU A 82 -9.82 -1.07 16.50
C LEU A 82 -10.45 0.17 17.14
N ASN A 83 -9.99 0.49 18.36
CA ASN A 83 -10.32 1.75 19.02
C ASN A 83 -9.68 2.94 18.27
N THR A 84 -10.35 4.09 18.23
CA THR A 84 -9.98 5.31 17.50
C THR A 84 -8.53 5.75 17.75
N LYS A 85 -8.01 5.58 18.97
CA LYS A 85 -6.61 5.87 19.31
C LYS A 85 -5.63 4.97 18.55
N THR A 86 -5.90 3.67 18.51
CA THR A 86 -5.07 2.68 17.80
C THR A 86 -5.14 2.88 16.29
N LEU A 87 -6.32 3.21 15.77
CA LEU A 87 -6.51 3.53 14.36
C LEU A 87 -5.72 4.78 13.94
N ALA A 88 -5.72 5.84 14.75
CA ALA A 88 -4.97 7.06 14.47
C ALA A 88 -3.45 6.81 14.41
N ILE A 89 -2.94 6.00 15.34
CA ILE A 89 -1.51 5.62 15.36
C ILE A 89 -1.16 4.77 14.13
N ALA A 90 -1.98 3.77 13.81
CA ALA A 90 -1.77 2.93 12.63
C ALA A 90 -1.81 3.76 11.33
N GLY A 91 -2.78 4.68 11.22
CA GLY A 91 -2.89 5.59 10.08
C GLY A 91 -1.68 6.52 9.94
N ALA A 92 -1.16 7.04 11.05
CA ALA A 92 0.05 7.86 11.05
C ALA A 92 1.29 7.07 10.60
N ILE A 93 1.44 5.82 11.07
CA ILE A 93 2.55 4.94 10.65
C ILE A 93 2.45 4.65 9.15
N VAL A 94 1.27 4.30 8.63
CA VAL A 94 1.08 4.05 7.20
C VAL A 94 1.38 5.31 6.38
N ALA A 95 0.90 6.48 6.80
CA ALA A 95 1.16 7.74 6.11
C ALA A 95 2.67 8.05 6.05
N VAL A 96 3.38 7.90 7.17
CA VAL A 96 4.84 8.06 7.21
C VAL A 96 5.53 7.04 6.32
N PHE A 97 5.10 5.78 6.33
CA PHE A 97 5.68 4.71 5.52
C PHE A 97 5.52 4.98 4.01
N VAL A 98 4.33 5.42 3.59
CA VAL A 98 4.08 5.82 2.19
C VAL A 98 4.93 7.04 1.82
N ILE A 99 5.00 8.06 2.67
CA ILE A 99 5.87 9.24 2.42
C ILE A 99 7.33 8.80 2.28
N LEU A 100 7.81 7.93 3.15
CA LEU A 100 9.18 7.43 3.08
C LEU A 100 9.45 6.63 1.81
N ILE A 101 8.52 5.75 1.38
CA ILE A 101 8.65 5.03 0.11
C ILE A 101 8.63 5.99 -1.07
N LEU A 102 7.75 7.01 -1.06
CA LEU A 102 7.71 8.02 -2.12
C LEU A 102 8.99 8.83 -2.17
N VAL A 103 9.48 9.31 -1.02
CA VAL A 103 10.75 10.06 -0.93
C VAL A 103 11.92 9.19 -1.36
N LEU A 104 12.02 7.96 -0.88
CA LEU A 104 13.05 7.02 -1.34
C LEU A 104 12.94 6.77 -2.84
N GLY A 105 11.73 6.54 -3.36
CA GLY A 105 11.48 6.40 -4.79
C GLY A 105 11.95 7.62 -5.59
N GLN A 106 11.69 8.83 -5.11
CA GLN A 106 12.18 10.07 -5.74
C GLN A 106 13.71 10.15 -5.73
N LEU A 107 14.36 9.77 -4.61
CA LEU A 107 15.81 9.73 -4.48
C LEU A 107 16.47 8.67 -5.40
N PHE A 108 15.75 7.63 -5.80
CA PHE A 108 16.24 6.59 -6.72
C PHE A 108 15.86 6.83 -8.19
N VAL A 109 14.81 7.61 -8.47
CA VAL A 109 14.33 7.90 -9.84
C VAL A 109 14.94 9.20 -10.40
N PHE A 110 15.27 10.18 -9.56
CA PHE A 110 15.72 11.51 -10.01
C PHE A 110 17.15 11.89 -9.56
N ILE A 111 17.94 10.96 -9.00
CA ILE A 111 19.38 11.13 -8.68
C ILE A 111 20.20 9.95 -9.22
#